data_AF-A0A377ZPN5-F1
#
_entry.id   AF-A0A377ZPN5-F1
#
_cell.length_a   1.000
_cell.length_b   1.000
_cell.length_c   1.000
_cell.angle_alpha   90.00
_cell.angle_beta   90.00
_cell.angle_gamma   90.00
#
_symmetry.space_group_name_H-M   'P 1'
#
loop_
_entity.id
_entity.type
_entity.pdbx_description
1 polymer ?
#
loop_
_entity_poly.entity_id
_entity_poly.type
_entity_poly.pdbx_seq_one_letter_code
_entity_poly.pdbx_strand_id
1 'polypeptide(L)'
;MGIGAGMICMQGTSFAFLGVTVAGGMWVKAQGGGPQDMMAMLFGVNFVAALVPVIVSRFIEPLKKIFTPIITGSVIALIGISLIKVSVINWCGGEKAEDFASMSNIALGAGTLGVIVLLSCAKNRWLRLSSVVVGIAVGCIAAGLSGQFHLHSLGDTLFRLPTLFPFGFQFNSAIFLPVALVSLVCILEAVGDLTANSLISQQSVDDRAFRNRLKGGILADGVSCMVAAMLCAFPNTTFAQNNGVIQMTGVASRYVGRYIGVILILLGLFPPVGELLRQIPAPVLGGATMVMFGCVVAAGIRIITQTPLSRRDVLIVGLAFGAGLGVESVPAFLSHFPPMVGDLFGSAATSGGLVAIALNLILPQEQAATKSLRSQDDRAESV
;
A
#
# COMPACT_ATOMS: atom_id res chain seq x y z
N MET A 1 22.09 18.18 0.81
CA MET A 1 20.74 17.62 0.97
C MET A 1 20.16 17.47 -0.43
N GLY A 2 19.98 16.23 -0.92
CA GLY A 2 19.43 15.98 -2.26
C GLY A 2 18.07 15.29 -2.16
N ILE A 3 17.33 15.27 -3.27
CA ILE A 3 16.14 14.44 -3.45
C ILE A 3 16.60 12.99 -3.65
N GLY A 4 15.98 12.04 -2.95
CA GLY A 4 16.24 10.60 -3.05
C GLY A 4 17.08 10.01 -1.91
N ALA A 5 16.91 8.72 -1.69
CA ALA A 5 17.60 7.97 -0.62
C ALA A 5 19.05 7.59 -0.98
N GLY A 6 19.49 7.76 -2.23
CA GLY A 6 20.83 7.39 -2.69
C GLY A 6 21.06 5.87 -2.83
N MET A 7 19.99 5.08 -2.76
CA MET A 7 19.97 3.61 -2.82
C MET A 7 18.89 3.15 -3.81
N ILE A 8 18.89 1.87 -4.18
CA ILE A 8 17.84 1.29 -5.01
C ILE A 8 16.53 1.20 -4.21
N CYS A 9 15.63 2.15 -4.45
CA CYS A 9 14.30 2.20 -3.84
C CYS A 9 13.28 2.26 -4.97
N MET A 10 12.73 1.11 -5.33
CA MET A 10 11.68 1.04 -6.34
C MET A 10 10.41 1.65 -5.76
N GLN A 11 9.74 2.49 -6.56
CA GLN A 11 8.45 3.08 -6.20
C GLN A 11 7.37 2.54 -7.13
N GLY A 12 6.17 2.43 -6.60
CA GLY A 12 4.98 2.10 -7.38
C GLY A 12 3.72 2.48 -6.62
N THR A 13 2.58 2.34 -7.29
CA THR A 13 1.29 2.73 -6.76
C THR A 13 1.01 2.05 -5.41
N SER A 14 0.70 2.84 -4.40
CA SER A 14 0.37 2.34 -3.08
C SER A 14 -1.09 1.92 -3.00
N PHE A 15 -1.33 0.68 -2.54
CA PHE A 15 -2.67 0.17 -2.30
C PHE A 15 -3.38 0.84 -1.13
N ALA A 16 -2.63 1.50 -0.24
CA ALA A 16 -3.18 2.25 0.88
C ALA A 16 -4.18 3.33 0.43
N PHE A 17 -3.98 3.89 -0.76
CA PHE A 17 -4.85 4.92 -1.31
C PHE A 17 -6.11 4.39 -1.99
N LEU A 18 -6.22 3.08 -2.25
CA LEU A 18 -7.35 2.56 -3.04
C LEU A 18 -8.69 2.83 -2.34
N GLY A 19 -8.80 2.52 -1.05
CA GLY A 19 -10.03 2.71 -0.29
C GLY A 19 -10.50 4.17 -0.26
N VAL A 20 -9.60 5.09 0.06
CA VAL A 20 -9.91 6.54 0.09
C VAL A 20 -10.21 7.10 -1.30
N THR A 21 -9.56 6.57 -2.34
CA THR A 21 -9.80 6.96 -3.74
C THR A 21 -11.17 6.50 -4.22
N VAL A 22 -11.56 5.24 -3.92
CA VAL A 22 -12.87 4.70 -4.27
C VAL A 22 -13.97 5.47 -3.54
N ALA A 23 -13.82 5.70 -2.23
CA ALA A 23 -14.76 6.47 -1.43
C ALA A 23 -14.91 7.91 -1.97
N GLY A 24 -13.79 8.60 -2.22
CA GLY A 24 -13.80 9.96 -2.77
C GLY A 24 -14.43 10.04 -4.16
N GLY A 25 -14.17 9.07 -5.03
CA GLY A 25 -14.81 8.98 -6.34
C GLY A 25 -16.32 8.77 -6.24
N MET A 26 -16.77 7.87 -5.36
CA MET A 26 -18.20 7.63 -5.13
C MET A 26 -18.92 8.86 -4.55
N TRP A 27 -18.23 9.64 -3.71
CA TRP A 27 -18.75 10.90 -3.19
C TRP A 27 -18.98 11.96 -4.28
N VAL A 28 -18.04 12.10 -5.22
CA VAL A 28 -18.21 13.01 -6.38
C VAL A 28 -19.36 12.54 -7.27
N LYS A 29 -19.45 11.23 -7.50
CA LYS A 29 -20.55 10.64 -8.27
C LYS A 29 -21.91 10.88 -7.60
N ALA A 30 -21.99 10.81 -6.27
CA ALA A 30 -23.22 11.06 -5.53
C ALA A 30 -23.70 12.52 -5.64
N GLN A 31 -22.79 13.46 -5.94
CA GLN A 31 -23.12 14.87 -6.24
C GLN A 31 -23.44 15.14 -7.71
N GLY A 32 -23.50 14.10 -8.55
CA GLY A 32 -23.80 14.24 -9.97
C GLY A 32 -22.56 14.49 -10.84
N GLY A 33 -21.34 14.38 -10.30
CA GLY A 33 -20.11 14.49 -11.09
C GLY A 33 -19.91 13.31 -12.04
N GLY A 34 -19.36 13.59 -13.22
CA GLY A 34 -19.04 12.57 -14.22
C GLY A 34 -17.71 11.84 -13.92
N PRO A 35 -17.37 10.80 -14.69
CA PRO A 35 -16.09 10.10 -14.55
C PRO A 35 -14.86 11.02 -14.69
N GLN A 36 -14.97 12.05 -15.53
CA GLN A 36 -13.90 13.03 -15.71
C GLN A 36 -13.71 13.90 -14.46
N ASP A 37 -14.80 14.35 -13.83
CA ASP A 37 -14.75 15.12 -12.58
C ASP A 37 -14.19 14.28 -11.44
N MET A 38 -14.57 13.01 -11.36
CA MET A 38 -14.02 12.06 -10.38
C MET A 38 -12.50 11.98 -10.51
N MET A 39 -11.98 11.80 -11.73
CA MET A 39 -10.54 11.71 -11.96
C MET A 39 -9.83 13.05 -11.71
N ALA A 40 -10.40 14.17 -12.16
CA ALA A 40 -9.85 15.51 -11.94
C ALA A 40 -9.71 15.84 -10.45
N MET A 41 -10.73 15.49 -9.66
CA MET A 41 -10.75 15.66 -8.21
C MET A 41 -9.73 14.75 -7.53
N LEU A 42 -9.73 13.45 -7.86
CA LEU A 42 -8.80 12.50 -7.25
C LEU A 42 -7.34 12.87 -7.51
N PHE A 43 -6.97 13.19 -8.75
CA PHE A 43 -5.60 13.57 -9.07
C PHE A 43 -5.22 14.95 -8.55
N GLY A 44 -6.13 15.92 -8.55
CA GLY A 44 -5.87 17.23 -7.96
C GLY A 44 -5.70 17.16 -6.43
N VAL A 45 -6.53 16.39 -5.73
CA VAL A 45 -6.37 16.12 -4.30
C VAL A 45 -5.07 15.37 -4.02
N ASN A 46 -4.74 14.34 -4.80
CA ASN A 46 -3.49 13.59 -4.65
C ASN A 46 -2.25 14.48 -4.86
N PHE A 47 -2.29 15.40 -5.81
CA PHE A 47 -1.20 16.37 -6.03
C PHE A 47 -0.98 17.24 -4.79
N VAL A 48 -2.05 17.75 -4.18
CA VAL A 48 -1.96 18.57 -2.97
C VAL A 48 -1.56 17.72 -1.76
N ALA A 49 -2.10 16.51 -1.63
CA ALA A 49 -1.74 15.57 -0.56
C ALA A 49 -0.28 15.12 -0.65
N ALA A 50 0.31 15.06 -1.85
CA ALA A 50 1.72 14.78 -2.04
C ALA A 50 2.66 15.87 -1.45
N LEU A 51 2.14 17.06 -1.11
CA LEU A 51 2.89 18.05 -0.34
C LEU A 51 3.11 17.61 1.12
N VAL A 52 2.26 16.75 1.66
CA VAL A 52 2.38 16.22 3.03
C VAL A 52 3.72 15.50 3.21
N PRO A 53 4.10 14.48 2.40
CA PRO A 53 5.41 13.84 2.52
C PRO A 53 6.56 14.79 2.23
N VAL A 54 6.41 15.76 1.32
CA VAL A 54 7.43 16.80 1.07
C VAL A 54 7.70 17.62 2.35
N ILE A 55 6.65 18.06 3.05
CA ILE A 55 6.76 18.83 4.29
C ILE A 55 7.30 17.95 5.41
N VAL A 56 6.72 16.77 5.60
CA VAL A 56 7.08 15.80 6.65
C VAL A 56 8.53 15.32 6.51
N SER A 57 9.04 15.22 5.28
CA SER A 57 10.45 14.87 5.03
C SER A 57 11.43 15.78 5.76
N ARG A 58 11.03 17.01 6.10
CA ARG A 58 11.86 17.96 6.86
C ARG A 58 11.78 17.74 8.38
N PHE A 59 10.69 17.16 8.87
CA PHE A 59 10.33 17.03 10.28
C PHE A 59 10.12 15.58 10.74
N ILE A 60 10.90 14.61 10.23
CA ILE A 60 10.71 13.17 10.53
C ILE A 60 10.88 12.83 12.02
N GLU A 61 11.80 13.49 12.72
CA GLU A 61 12.17 13.16 14.10
C GLU A 61 11.00 13.24 15.10
N PRO A 62 10.17 14.32 15.11
CA PRO A 62 8.98 14.36 15.96
C PRO A 62 7.90 13.35 15.54
N LEU A 63 7.75 13.03 14.25
CA LEU A 63 6.74 12.07 13.79
C LEU A 63 6.97 10.65 14.33
N LYS A 64 8.23 10.23 14.56
CA LYS A 64 8.54 8.92 15.15
C LYS A 64 7.90 8.70 16.53
N LYS A 65 7.56 9.77 17.26
CA LYS A 65 6.88 9.66 18.57
C LYS A 65 5.39 9.39 18.45
N ILE A 66 4.76 9.86 17.37
CA ILE A 66 3.32 9.70 17.13
C ILE A 66 3.04 8.32 16.54
N PHE A 67 3.92 7.82 15.69
CA PHE A 67 3.69 6.62 14.91
C PHE A 67 4.48 5.43 15.46
N THR A 68 3.90 4.75 16.44
CA THR A 68 4.43 3.52 17.03
C THR A 68 4.21 2.29 16.12
N PRO A 69 4.93 1.17 16.33
CA PRO A 69 4.67 -0.08 15.62
C PRO A 69 3.21 -0.54 15.74
N ILE A 70 2.59 -0.29 16.90
CA ILE A 70 1.18 -0.60 17.15
C ILE A 70 0.26 0.16 16.19
N ILE A 71 0.43 1.48 16.06
CA ILE A 71 -0.39 2.29 15.14
C ILE A 71 -0.11 1.89 13.70
N THR A 72 1.16 1.88 13.30
CA THR A 72 1.57 1.65 11.92
C THR A 72 1.14 0.27 11.43
N GLY A 73 1.40 -0.77 12.22
CA GLY A 73 1.01 -2.13 11.88
C GLY A 73 -0.51 -2.34 11.88
N SER A 74 -1.25 -1.67 12.77
CA SER A 74 -2.73 -1.73 12.77
C SER A 74 -3.31 -1.12 11.51
N VAL A 75 -2.81 0.05 11.08
CA VAL A 75 -3.30 0.69 9.84
C VAL A 75 -2.94 -0.14 8.61
N ILE A 76 -1.71 -0.65 8.51
CA ILE A 76 -1.30 -1.51 7.38
C ILE A 76 -2.17 -2.77 7.30
N ALA A 77 -2.46 -3.40 8.45
CA ALA A 77 -3.33 -4.56 8.49
C ALA A 77 -4.77 -4.22 8.07
N LEU A 78 -5.33 -3.10 8.53
CA LEU A 78 -6.65 -2.62 8.13
C LEU A 78 -6.75 -2.30 6.63
N ILE A 79 -5.72 -1.67 6.07
CA ILE A 79 -5.59 -1.47 4.62
C ILE A 79 -5.68 -2.83 3.93
N GLY A 80 -4.82 -3.79 4.31
CA GLY A 80 -4.83 -5.13 3.72
C GLY A 80 -6.20 -5.81 3.79
N ILE A 81 -6.89 -5.74 4.94
CA ILE A 81 -8.21 -6.36 5.14
C ILE A 81 -9.27 -5.70 4.25
N SER A 82 -9.30 -4.37 4.16
CA SER A 82 -10.26 -3.65 3.30
C SER A 82 -10.10 -4.03 1.81
N LEU A 83 -8.87 -4.29 1.38
CA LEU A 83 -8.54 -4.66 0.00
C LEU A 83 -8.89 -6.11 -0.34
N ILE A 84 -8.99 -7.00 0.65
CA ILE A 84 -9.45 -8.39 0.44
C ILE A 84 -10.84 -8.39 -0.21
N LYS A 85 -11.73 -7.48 0.22
CA LYS A 85 -13.06 -7.33 -0.39
C LYS A 85 -12.97 -7.07 -1.89
N VAL A 86 -12.12 -6.14 -2.32
CA VAL A 86 -11.89 -5.82 -3.74
C VAL A 86 -11.35 -7.05 -4.49
N SER A 87 -10.43 -7.79 -3.87
CA SER A 87 -9.86 -9.00 -4.45
C SER A 87 -10.91 -10.09 -4.69
N VAL A 88 -11.81 -10.31 -3.73
CA VAL A 88 -12.90 -11.28 -3.85
C VAL A 88 -13.89 -10.86 -4.93
N ILE A 89 -14.24 -9.58 -4.99
CA ILE A 89 -15.13 -9.05 -6.04
C ILE A 89 -14.54 -9.30 -7.42
N ASN A 90 -13.25 -9.01 -7.61
CA ASN A 90 -12.55 -9.27 -8.88
C ASN A 90 -12.47 -10.77 -9.19
N TRP A 91 -12.21 -11.61 -8.18
CA TRP A 91 -12.21 -13.07 -8.32
C TRP A 91 -13.57 -13.56 -8.85
N CYS A 92 -14.67 -13.02 -8.33
CA CYS A 92 -16.01 -13.34 -8.79
C CYS A 92 -16.36 -12.80 -10.19
N GLY A 93 -15.48 -12.05 -10.86
CA GLY A 93 -15.72 -11.49 -12.20
C GLY A 93 -15.80 -9.96 -12.26
N GLY A 94 -15.85 -9.27 -11.11
CA GLY A 94 -15.93 -7.81 -10.99
C GLY A 94 -17.34 -7.27 -10.62
N GLU A 95 -17.44 -6.00 -10.21
CA GLU A 95 -18.65 -5.40 -9.60
C GLU A 95 -19.92 -5.39 -10.48
N LYS A 96 -19.84 -5.77 -11.76
CA LYS A 96 -20.94 -5.76 -12.73
C LYS A 96 -20.91 -6.92 -13.72
N ALA A 97 -20.22 -8.01 -13.38
CA ALA A 97 -20.20 -9.18 -14.25
C ALA A 97 -21.58 -9.82 -14.33
N GLU A 98 -22.07 -10.11 -15.53
CA GLU A 98 -23.33 -10.85 -15.73
C GLU A 98 -23.22 -12.27 -15.16
N ASP A 99 -22.02 -12.83 -15.16
CA ASP A 99 -21.67 -14.14 -14.62
C ASP A 99 -20.93 -14.03 -13.27
N PHE A 100 -21.34 -13.08 -12.43
CA PHE A 100 -20.76 -12.89 -11.10
C PHE A 100 -20.79 -14.19 -10.28
N ALA A 101 -19.65 -14.58 -9.74
CA ALA A 101 -19.44 -15.81 -8.99
C ALA A 101 -19.77 -17.10 -9.78
N SER A 102 -19.67 -17.07 -11.11
CA SER A 102 -19.75 -18.28 -11.92
C SER A 102 -18.66 -19.28 -11.53
N MET A 103 -18.95 -20.58 -11.65
CA MET A 103 -17.98 -21.63 -11.31
C MET A 103 -16.71 -21.52 -12.17
N SER A 104 -16.81 -20.99 -13.40
CA SER A 104 -15.67 -20.67 -14.26
C SER A 104 -14.77 -19.60 -13.65
N ASN A 105 -15.34 -18.46 -13.24
CA ASN A 105 -14.58 -17.36 -12.63
C ASN A 105 -13.92 -17.78 -11.31
N ILE A 106 -14.66 -18.50 -10.47
CA ILE A 106 -14.14 -19.06 -9.22
C ILE A 106 -12.98 -20.00 -9.51
N ALA A 107 -13.13 -20.93 -10.47
CA ALA A 107 -12.09 -21.87 -10.84
C ALA A 107 -10.85 -21.20 -11.43
N LEU A 108 -11.01 -20.17 -12.27
CA LEU A 108 -9.90 -19.41 -12.86
C LEU A 108 -9.08 -18.67 -11.80
N GLY A 109 -9.75 -17.95 -10.89
CA GLY A 109 -9.05 -17.28 -9.79
C GLY A 109 -8.45 -18.26 -8.79
N ALA A 110 -9.13 -19.40 -8.51
CA ALA A 110 -8.61 -20.45 -7.64
C ALA A 110 -7.40 -21.15 -8.25
N GLY A 111 -7.42 -21.42 -9.55
CA GLY A 111 -6.30 -21.98 -10.30
C GLY A 111 -5.10 -21.03 -10.30
N THR A 112 -5.35 -19.74 -10.55
CA THR A 112 -4.32 -18.69 -10.48
C THR A 112 -3.70 -18.64 -9.09
N LEU A 113 -4.53 -18.56 -8.04
CA LEU A 113 -4.09 -18.58 -6.64
C LEU A 113 -3.29 -19.85 -6.32
N GLY A 114 -3.79 -21.02 -6.73
CA GLY A 114 -3.16 -22.32 -6.52
C GLY A 114 -1.75 -22.37 -7.12
N VAL A 115 -1.59 -21.88 -8.35
CA VAL A 115 -0.26 -21.77 -8.99
C VAL A 115 0.65 -20.84 -8.19
N ILE A 116 0.16 -19.68 -7.76
CA ILE A 116 0.96 -18.74 -6.96
C ILE A 116 1.41 -19.38 -5.65
N VAL A 117 0.51 -20.06 -4.93
CA VAL A 117 0.83 -20.73 -3.65
C VAL A 117 1.84 -21.86 -3.88
N LEU A 118 1.63 -22.72 -4.88
CA LEU A 118 2.54 -23.82 -5.20
C LEU A 118 3.95 -23.32 -5.53
N LEU A 119 4.06 -22.27 -6.36
CA LEU A 119 5.34 -21.66 -6.70
C LEU A 119 5.98 -20.93 -5.51
N SER A 120 5.17 -20.33 -4.64
CA SER A 120 5.65 -19.67 -3.41
C SER A 120 6.17 -20.67 -2.38
N CYS A 121 5.67 -21.91 -2.37
CA CYS A 121 6.19 -23.00 -1.55
C CYS A 121 7.38 -23.74 -2.18
N ALA A 122 7.77 -23.41 -3.41
CA ALA A 122 8.86 -24.09 -4.09
C ALA A 122 10.21 -23.87 -3.37
N LYS A 123 11.06 -24.91 -3.35
CA LYS A 123 12.42 -24.81 -2.81
C LYS A 123 13.28 -23.81 -3.58
N ASN A 124 13.03 -23.67 -4.89
CA ASN A 124 13.76 -22.74 -5.74
C ASN A 124 13.31 -21.29 -5.47
N ARG A 125 14.26 -20.47 -5.05
CA ARG A 125 14.07 -19.07 -4.71
C ARG A 125 13.53 -18.22 -5.85
N TRP A 126 13.95 -18.50 -7.09
CA TRP A 126 13.53 -17.74 -8.27
C TRP A 126 12.05 -17.93 -8.57
N LEU A 127 11.56 -19.18 -8.44
CA LEU A 127 10.14 -19.50 -8.62
C LEU A 127 9.25 -18.79 -7.58
N ARG A 128 9.74 -18.63 -6.35
CA ARG A 128 9.00 -17.91 -5.30
C ARG A 128 8.88 -16.42 -5.57
N LEU A 129 9.93 -15.78 -6.08
CA LEU A 129 9.87 -14.35 -6.43
C LEU A 129 9.01 -14.09 -7.66
N SER A 130 9.05 -15.00 -8.65
CA SER A 130 8.26 -14.87 -9.87
C SER A 130 6.85 -15.44 -9.74
N SER A 131 6.45 -15.94 -8.56
CA SER A 131 5.22 -16.71 -8.38
C SER A 131 3.97 -15.96 -8.82
N VAL A 132 3.86 -14.68 -8.46
CA VAL A 132 2.73 -13.82 -8.84
C VAL A 132 2.68 -13.59 -10.35
N VAL A 133 3.82 -13.27 -10.98
CA VAL A 133 3.90 -13.01 -12.43
C VAL A 133 3.58 -14.27 -13.23
N VAL A 134 4.17 -15.41 -12.85
CA VAL A 134 3.91 -16.71 -13.49
C VAL A 134 2.48 -17.16 -13.25
N GLY A 135 1.94 -16.94 -12.04
CA GLY A 135 0.56 -17.25 -11.71
C GLY A 135 -0.43 -16.49 -12.60
N ILE A 136 -0.26 -15.18 -12.76
CA ILE A 136 -1.07 -14.36 -13.66
C ILE A 136 -0.93 -14.87 -15.11
N ALA A 137 0.29 -15.16 -15.57
CA ALA A 137 0.51 -15.67 -16.93
C ALA A 137 -0.22 -16.99 -17.18
N VAL A 138 -0.12 -17.96 -16.24
CA VAL A 138 -0.82 -19.24 -16.33
C VAL A 138 -2.33 -19.04 -16.26
N GLY A 139 -2.83 -18.15 -15.41
CA GLY A 139 -4.24 -17.81 -15.30
C GLY A 139 -4.79 -17.20 -16.61
N CYS A 140 -4.05 -16.30 -17.24
CA CYS A 140 -4.42 -15.73 -18.55
C CYS A 140 -4.42 -16.80 -19.65
N ILE A 141 -3.46 -17.73 -19.65
CA ILE A 141 -3.45 -18.84 -20.60
C ILE A 141 -4.68 -19.74 -20.39
N ALA A 142 -4.99 -20.08 -19.14
CA ALA A 142 -6.18 -20.87 -18.80
C ALA A 142 -7.49 -20.17 -19.23
N ALA A 143 -7.58 -18.85 -19.06
CA ALA A 143 -8.71 -18.06 -19.52
C ALA A 143 -8.82 -18.03 -21.06
N GLY A 144 -7.69 -17.94 -21.77
CA GLY A 144 -7.67 -18.05 -23.23
C GLY A 144 -8.13 -19.43 -23.72
N LEU A 145 -7.73 -20.50 -23.04
CA LEU A 145 -8.13 -21.87 -23.38
C LEU A 145 -9.60 -22.18 -23.04
N SER A 146 -10.20 -21.49 -22.07
CA SER A 146 -11.63 -21.66 -21.75
C SER A 146 -12.57 -21.04 -22.79
N GLY A 147 -12.04 -20.30 -23.77
CA GLY A 147 -12.82 -19.62 -24.81
C GLY A 147 -13.60 -18.40 -24.31
N GLN A 148 -13.48 -18.05 -23.02
CA GLN A 148 -14.13 -16.86 -22.42
C GLN A 148 -13.31 -15.59 -22.61
N PHE A 149 -12.06 -15.71 -23.08
CA PHE A 149 -11.13 -14.61 -23.19
C PHE A 149 -10.59 -14.47 -24.62
N HIS A 150 -10.95 -13.37 -25.27
CA HIS A 150 -10.41 -12.99 -26.58
C HIS A 150 -9.53 -11.76 -26.43
N LEU A 151 -8.31 -11.85 -26.97
CA LEU A 151 -7.45 -10.67 -27.06
C LEU A 151 -8.08 -9.67 -28.03
N HIS A 152 -8.38 -8.49 -27.52
CA HIS A 152 -8.86 -7.38 -28.31
C HIS A 152 -7.69 -6.69 -29.01
N SER A 153 -7.99 -6.02 -30.14
CA SER A 153 -6.98 -5.24 -30.88
C SER A 153 -6.30 -4.23 -29.96
N LEU A 154 -4.96 -4.18 -30.02
CA LEU A 154 -4.12 -3.32 -29.17
C LEU A 154 -4.14 -1.84 -29.59
N GLY A 155 -5.02 -1.47 -30.53
CA GLY A 155 -5.13 -0.14 -31.11
C GLY A 155 -3.99 0.20 -32.08
N ASP A 156 -4.19 1.22 -32.91
CA ASP A 156 -3.23 1.61 -33.96
C ASP A 156 -2.11 2.53 -33.46
N THR A 157 -2.24 3.06 -32.23
CA THR A 157 -1.29 4.03 -31.69
C THR A 157 -0.13 3.34 -31.00
N LEU A 158 1.00 3.25 -31.68
CA LEU A 158 2.22 2.63 -31.14
C LEU A 158 2.92 3.50 -30.08
N PHE A 159 2.80 4.83 -30.15
CA PHE A 159 3.51 5.75 -29.26
C PHE A 159 2.61 6.90 -28.80
N ARG A 160 2.62 7.20 -27.49
CA ARG A 160 1.89 8.34 -26.93
C ARG A 160 2.69 9.00 -25.81
N LEU A 161 2.94 10.30 -25.95
CA LEU A 161 3.46 11.11 -24.86
C LEU A 161 2.34 11.44 -23.86
N PRO A 162 2.60 11.32 -22.54
CA PRO A 162 1.60 11.67 -21.54
C PRO A 162 1.42 13.19 -21.51
N THR A 163 0.16 13.62 -21.48
CA THR A 163 -0.21 15.02 -21.28
C THR A 163 -0.26 15.33 -19.78
N LEU A 164 -0.03 16.59 -19.41
CA LEU A 164 -0.19 17.02 -18.02
C LEU A 164 -1.67 17.30 -17.76
N PHE A 165 -2.18 16.78 -16.64
CA PHE A 165 -3.56 16.90 -16.18
C PHE A 165 -4.62 16.67 -17.29
N PRO A 166 -4.62 15.51 -17.98
CA PRO A 166 -5.61 15.19 -19.02
C PRO A 166 -7.07 15.30 -18.55
N PHE A 167 -7.33 15.03 -17.27
CA PHE A 167 -8.68 15.12 -16.70
C PHE A 167 -8.98 16.52 -16.11
N GLY A 168 -7.99 17.41 -16.00
CA GLY A 168 -8.08 18.68 -15.29
C GLY A 168 -7.58 18.61 -13.85
N PHE A 169 -7.69 19.72 -13.13
CA PHE A 169 -7.27 19.86 -11.72
C PHE A 169 -8.44 20.35 -10.89
N GLN A 170 -8.92 19.54 -9.94
CA GLN A 170 -9.92 19.94 -8.96
C GLN A 170 -9.45 19.59 -7.54
N PHE A 171 -9.81 20.42 -6.57
CA PHE A 171 -9.43 20.21 -5.18
C PHE A 171 -10.66 20.23 -4.28
N ASN A 172 -10.75 19.25 -3.39
CA ASN A 172 -11.78 19.17 -2.37
C ASN A 172 -11.14 18.91 -1.01
N SER A 173 -11.42 19.78 -0.04
CA SER A 173 -10.84 19.70 1.30
C SER A 173 -11.33 18.50 2.12
N ALA A 174 -12.56 18.02 1.87
CA ALA A 174 -13.13 16.88 2.59
C ALA A 174 -12.43 15.58 2.20
N ILE A 175 -12.12 15.39 0.91
CA ILE A 175 -11.40 14.20 0.41
C ILE A 175 -9.89 14.32 0.65
N PHE A 176 -9.36 15.55 0.67
CA PHE A 176 -7.96 15.80 1.00
C PHE A 176 -7.56 15.25 2.36
N LEU A 177 -8.38 15.39 3.39
CA LEU A 177 -7.99 14.99 4.73
C LEU A 177 -7.77 13.46 4.87
N PRO A 178 -8.67 12.57 4.42
CA PRO A 178 -8.41 11.13 4.36
C PRO A 178 -7.17 10.76 3.54
N VAL A 179 -6.99 11.36 2.36
CA VAL A 179 -5.84 11.11 1.48
C VAL A 179 -4.53 11.55 2.15
N ALA A 180 -4.53 12.70 2.83
CA ALA A 180 -3.40 13.21 3.59
C ALA A 180 -3.04 12.29 4.76
N LEU A 181 -4.03 11.75 5.48
CA LEU A 181 -3.80 10.79 6.55
C LEU A 181 -3.22 9.47 6.05
N VAL A 182 -3.76 8.93 4.95
CA VAL A 182 -3.18 7.75 4.29
C VAL A 182 -1.76 8.03 3.81
N SER A 183 -1.50 9.24 3.30
CA SER A 183 -0.14 9.65 2.92
C SER A 183 0.81 9.67 4.12
N LEU A 184 0.38 10.14 5.29
CA LEU A 184 1.18 10.06 6.53
C LEU A 184 1.51 8.61 6.91
N VAL A 185 0.57 7.69 6.71
CA VAL A 185 0.81 6.26 6.97
C VAL A 185 1.82 5.68 5.97
N CYS A 186 1.70 6.02 4.69
CA CYS A 186 2.65 5.59 3.65
C CYS A 186 4.07 6.09 3.92
N ILE A 187 4.24 7.26 4.54
CA ILE A 187 5.55 7.75 4.96
C ILE A 187 6.21 6.78 5.95
N LEU A 188 5.44 6.16 6.85
CA LEU A 188 5.98 5.23 7.85
C LEU A 188 6.34 3.88 7.23
N GLU A 189 5.53 3.42 6.29
CA GLU A 189 5.85 2.27 5.46
C GLU A 189 7.16 2.54 4.71
N ALA A 190 7.29 3.69 4.05
CA ALA A 190 8.50 4.11 3.37
C ALA A 190 9.69 4.22 4.34
N VAL A 191 9.50 4.71 5.57
CA VAL A 191 10.54 4.73 6.61
C VAL A 191 10.98 3.31 6.96
N GLY A 192 10.04 2.39 7.16
CA GLY A 192 10.31 0.98 7.42
C GLY A 192 11.09 0.32 6.28
N ASP A 193 10.65 0.54 5.05
CA ASP A 193 11.28 -0.01 3.85
C ASP A 193 12.66 0.55 3.58
N LEU A 194 12.87 1.86 3.77
CA LEU A 194 14.18 2.49 3.67
C LEU A 194 15.13 2.00 4.77
N THR A 195 14.61 1.73 5.97
CA THR A 195 15.38 1.14 7.07
C THR A 195 15.78 -0.29 6.74
N ALA A 196 14.83 -1.12 6.31
CA ALA A 196 15.09 -2.50 5.89
C ALA A 196 16.09 -2.57 4.73
N ASN A 197 15.94 -1.70 3.73
CA ASN A 197 16.86 -1.58 2.61
C ASN A 197 18.27 -1.20 3.09
N SER A 198 18.39 -0.26 4.04
CA SER A 198 19.68 0.12 4.63
C SER A 198 20.34 -1.07 5.33
N LEU A 199 19.59 -1.85 6.12
CA LEU A 199 20.10 -3.04 6.80
C LEU A 199 20.56 -4.12 5.82
N ILE A 200 19.75 -4.43 4.81
CA ILE A 200 20.06 -5.44 3.80
C ILE A 200 21.26 -5.01 2.95
N SER A 201 21.38 -3.72 2.67
CA SER A 201 22.49 -3.12 1.91
C SER A 201 23.73 -2.83 2.76
N GLN A 202 23.78 -3.33 4.00
CA GLN A 202 24.91 -3.15 4.93
C GLN A 202 25.28 -1.66 5.13
N GLN A 203 24.28 -0.80 5.17
CA GLN A 203 24.42 0.63 5.46
C GLN A 203 24.10 0.91 6.93
N SER A 204 24.67 2.01 7.43
CA SER A 204 24.37 2.55 8.75
C SER A 204 22.90 2.94 8.92
N VAL A 205 22.34 2.68 10.11
CA VAL A 205 20.94 2.97 10.48
C VAL A 205 20.77 3.93 11.67
N ASP A 206 21.85 4.31 12.36
CA ASP A 206 21.80 5.21 13.53
C ASP A 206 22.62 6.51 13.36
N ASP A 207 23.13 6.76 12.15
CA ASP A 207 23.98 7.92 11.89
C ASP A 207 23.24 9.07 11.20
N ARG A 208 23.97 10.18 11.02
CA ARG A 208 23.48 11.34 10.27
C ARG A 208 23.20 10.99 8.80
N ALA A 209 23.96 10.05 8.23
CA ALA A 209 23.78 9.64 6.84
C ALA A 209 22.43 8.95 6.64
N PHE A 210 22.04 8.04 7.53
CA PHE A 210 20.73 7.39 7.56
C PHE A 210 19.60 8.41 7.65
N ARG A 211 19.71 9.39 8.56
CA ARG A 211 18.72 10.47 8.65
C ARG A 211 18.60 11.23 7.34
N ASN A 212 19.71 11.53 6.67
CA ASN A 212 19.69 12.19 5.36
C ASN A 212 19.08 11.30 4.26
N ARG A 213 19.34 9.98 4.26
CA ARG A 213 18.72 9.01 3.33
C ARG A 213 17.21 8.98 3.54
N LEU A 214 16.75 8.99 4.79
CA LEU A 214 15.33 8.98 5.14
C LEU A 214 14.61 10.26 4.69
N LYS A 215 15.20 11.43 5.01
CA LYS A 215 14.71 12.74 4.55
C LYS A 215 14.67 12.83 3.03
N GLY A 216 15.74 12.39 2.35
CA GLY A 216 15.80 12.38 0.89
C GLY A 216 14.82 11.41 0.25
N GLY A 217 14.65 10.21 0.82
CA GLY A 217 13.74 9.17 0.33
C GLY A 217 12.27 9.60 0.40
N ILE A 218 11.82 10.10 1.55
CA ILE A 218 10.45 10.59 1.74
C ILE A 218 10.18 11.83 0.87
N LEU A 219 11.18 12.71 0.72
CA LEU A 219 11.07 13.84 -0.20
C LEU A 219 10.89 13.38 -1.65
N ALA A 220 11.64 12.37 -2.08
CA ALA A 220 11.48 11.79 -3.41
C ALA A 220 10.13 11.10 -3.59
N ASP A 221 9.60 10.49 -2.54
CA ASP A 221 8.26 9.91 -2.52
C ASP A 221 7.18 10.95 -2.79
N GLY A 222 7.20 12.07 -2.06
CA GLY A 222 6.29 13.18 -2.30
C GLY A 222 6.42 13.80 -3.69
N VAL A 223 7.65 14.05 -4.15
CA VAL A 223 7.88 14.58 -5.51
C VAL A 223 7.40 13.59 -6.58
N SER A 224 7.64 12.29 -6.40
CA SER A 224 7.16 11.24 -7.30
C SER A 224 5.64 11.19 -7.35
N CYS A 225 4.96 11.33 -6.20
CA CYS A 225 3.50 11.43 -6.13
C CYS A 225 2.96 12.69 -6.83
N MET A 226 3.63 13.84 -6.72
CA MET A 226 3.24 15.06 -7.44
C MET A 226 3.35 14.85 -8.96
N VAL A 227 4.47 14.28 -9.43
CA VAL A 227 4.66 13.97 -10.86
C VAL A 227 3.65 12.92 -11.33
N ALA A 228 3.39 11.89 -10.53
CA ALA A 228 2.38 10.88 -10.82
C ALA A 228 1.00 11.52 -10.96
N ALA A 229 0.58 12.35 -10.01
CA ALA A 229 -0.71 13.03 -10.06
C ALA A 229 -0.85 13.96 -11.29
N MET A 230 0.22 14.68 -11.66
CA MET A 230 0.27 15.48 -12.89
C MET A 230 0.07 14.64 -14.16
N LEU A 231 0.61 13.42 -14.19
CA LEU A 231 0.44 12.47 -15.29
C LEU A 231 -0.81 11.58 -15.13
N CYS A 232 -1.66 11.89 -14.15
CA CYS A 232 -2.87 11.13 -13.80
C CYS A 232 -2.60 9.65 -13.47
N ALA A 233 -1.51 9.41 -12.74
CA ALA A 233 -1.22 8.18 -12.04
C ALA A 233 -1.53 8.33 -10.53
N PHE A 234 -1.86 7.20 -9.91
CA PHE A 234 -2.17 7.14 -8.48
C PHE A 234 -0.93 7.35 -7.60
N PRO A 235 -1.10 7.69 -6.30
CA PRO A 235 0.02 7.98 -5.41
C PRO A 235 0.96 6.78 -5.27
N ASN A 236 2.25 7.06 -5.34
CA ASN A 236 3.30 6.06 -5.22
C ASN A 236 3.84 5.99 -3.79
N THR A 237 4.42 4.85 -3.43
CA THR A 237 5.26 4.69 -2.25
C THR A 237 6.43 3.77 -2.57
N THR A 238 7.37 3.64 -1.65
CA THR A 238 8.48 2.67 -1.75
C THR A 238 7.93 1.23 -1.68
N PHE A 239 8.40 0.34 -2.57
CA PHE A 239 8.00 -1.06 -2.56
C PHE A 239 8.94 -1.95 -1.74
N ALA A 240 8.40 -2.52 -0.66
CA ALA A 240 9.06 -3.51 0.19
C ALA A 240 9.58 -4.74 -0.58
N GLN A 241 8.93 -5.14 -1.68
CA GLN A 241 9.32 -6.33 -2.46
C GLN A 241 10.74 -6.24 -3.03
N ASN A 242 11.21 -5.03 -3.33
CA ASN A 242 12.57 -4.78 -3.79
C ASN A 242 13.61 -5.24 -2.76
N ASN A 243 13.33 -5.12 -1.47
CA ASN A 243 14.22 -5.58 -0.40
C ASN A 243 14.45 -7.10 -0.47
N GLY A 244 13.41 -7.86 -0.82
CA GLY A 244 13.51 -9.30 -1.05
C GLY A 244 14.44 -9.64 -2.23
N VAL A 245 14.36 -8.90 -3.33
CA VAL A 245 15.23 -9.11 -4.50
C VAL A 245 16.69 -8.77 -4.18
N ILE A 246 16.95 -7.67 -3.46
CA ILE A 246 18.31 -7.26 -3.05
C ILE A 246 18.91 -8.32 -2.13
N GLN A 247 18.17 -8.77 -1.11
CA GLN A 247 18.64 -9.79 -0.17
C GLN A 247 19.04 -11.09 -0.88
N MET A 248 18.41 -11.39 -2.01
CA MET A 248 18.67 -12.60 -2.78
C MET A 248 19.81 -12.47 -3.78
N THR A 249 19.86 -11.36 -4.50
CA THR A 249 20.87 -11.11 -5.54
C THR A 249 22.19 -10.61 -4.94
N GLY A 250 22.15 -10.03 -3.73
CA GLY A 250 23.27 -9.30 -3.15
C GLY A 250 23.56 -7.97 -3.85
N VAL A 251 22.73 -7.55 -4.82
CA VAL A 251 22.96 -6.36 -5.64
C VAL A 251 22.12 -5.19 -5.15
N ALA A 252 22.69 -4.36 -4.28
CA ALA A 252 22.09 -3.11 -3.79
C ALA A 252 22.44 -1.87 -4.65
N SER A 253 22.87 -2.09 -5.90
CA SER A 253 23.39 -1.03 -6.76
C SER A 253 22.29 -0.08 -7.24
N ARG A 254 22.45 1.22 -6.99
CA ARG A 254 21.54 2.27 -7.49
C ARG A 254 21.46 2.32 -9.02
N TYR A 255 22.48 1.82 -9.73
CA TYR A 255 22.49 1.79 -11.19
C TYR A 255 21.43 0.84 -11.75
N VAL A 256 21.21 -0.31 -11.08
CA VAL A 256 20.15 -1.26 -11.46
C VAL A 256 18.78 -0.59 -11.42
N GLY A 257 18.49 0.16 -10.34
CA GLY A 257 17.25 0.93 -10.23
C GLY A 257 17.08 1.97 -11.35
N ARG A 258 18.16 2.64 -11.79
CA ARG A 258 18.10 3.58 -12.92
C ARG A 258 17.77 2.88 -14.24
N TYR A 259 18.41 1.75 -14.53
CA TYR A 259 18.12 0.98 -15.74
C TYR A 259 16.67 0.50 -15.77
N ILE A 260 16.17 -0.03 -14.64
CA ILE A 260 14.77 -0.43 -14.53
C ILE A 260 13.84 0.77 -14.72
N GLY A 261 14.13 1.92 -14.11
CA GLY A 261 13.35 3.14 -14.28
C GLY A 261 13.27 3.59 -15.74
N VAL A 262 14.39 3.58 -16.47
CA VAL A 262 14.41 3.91 -17.90
C VAL A 262 13.58 2.90 -18.71
N ILE A 263 13.71 1.60 -18.43
CA ILE A 263 12.92 0.56 -19.11
C ILE A 263 11.42 0.77 -18.87
N LEU A 264 11.00 1.05 -17.63
CA LEU A 264 9.59 1.28 -17.30
C LEU A 264 9.05 2.56 -17.93
N ILE A 265 9.85 3.64 -18.00
CA ILE A 265 9.47 4.86 -18.73
C ILE A 265 9.27 4.56 -20.21
N LEU A 266 10.22 3.84 -20.82
CA LEU A 266 10.12 3.47 -22.23
C LEU A 266 8.87 2.63 -22.48
N LEU A 267 8.62 1.58 -21.67
CA LEU A 267 7.42 0.76 -21.78
C LEU A 267 6.12 1.56 -21.60
N GLY A 268 6.11 2.54 -20.71
CA GLY A 268 4.95 3.43 -20.49
C GLY A 268 4.61 4.34 -21.67
N LEU A 269 5.56 4.60 -22.57
CA LEU A 269 5.35 5.40 -23.79
C LEU A 269 4.69 4.60 -24.93
N PHE A 270 4.58 3.27 -24.79
CA PHE A 270 3.93 2.38 -25.76
C PHE A 270 2.56 1.91 -25.23
N PRO A 271 1.44 2.53 -25.63
CA PRO A 271 0.08 2.15 -25.23
C PRO A 271 -0.25 0.65 -25.37
N PRO A 272 0.24 -0.09 -26.39
CA PRO A 272 -0.03 -1.52 -26.51
C PRO A 272 0.35 -2.33 -25.26
N VAL A 273 1.38 -1.92 -24.53
CA VAL A 273 1.79 -2.59 -23.28
C VAL A 273 0.71 -2.42 -22.20
N GLY A 274 0.20 -1.19 -22.04
CA GLY A 274 -0.87 -0.91 -21.08
C GLY A 274 -2.18 -1.58 -21.46
N GLU A 275 -2.50 -1.64 -22.76
CA GLU A 275 -3.71 -2.29 -23.25
C GLU A 275 -3.65 -3.81 -23.04
N LEU A 276 -2.50 -4.44 -23.27
CA LEU A 276 -2.31 -5.86 -22.96
C LEU A 276 -2.53 -6.16 -21.47
N LEU A 277 -2.03 -5.29 -20.58
CA LEU A 277 -2.21 -5.45 -19.14
C LEU A 277 -3.67 -5.24 -18.69
N ARG A 278 -4.41 -4.35 -19.36
CA ARG A 278 -5.85 -4.13 -19.10
C ARG A 278 -6.72 -5.32 -19.49
N GLN A 279 -6.26 -6.10 -20.45
CA GLN A 279 -6.96 -7.30 -20.88
C GLN A 279 -6.78 -8.47 -19.88
N ILE A 280 -5.98 -8.36 -18.82
CA ILE A 280 -5.90 -9.42 -17.80
C ILE A 280 -7.29 -9.65 -17.20
N PRO A 281 -7.84 -10.89 -17.26
CA PRO A 281 -9.17 -11.17 -16.73
C PRO A 281 -9.29 -10.83 -15.24
N ALA A 282 -10.40 -10.22 -14.85
CA ALA A 282 -10.66 -9.87 -13.44
C ALA A 282 -10.54 -11.07 -12.49
N PRO A 283 -11.02 -12.29 -12.83
CA PRO A 283 -10.86 -13.46 -11.95
C PRO A 283 -9.40 -13.84 -11.68
N VAL A 284 -8.54 -13.74 -12.71
CA VAL A 284 -7.10 -14.01 -12.62
C VAL A 284 -6.44 -12.97 -11.71
N LEU A 285 -6.75 -11.69 -11.94
CA LEU A 285 -6.25 -10.61 -11.11
C LEU A 285 -6.71 -10.76 -9.66
N GLY A 286 -7.96 -11.14 -9.43
CA GLY A 286 -8.53 -11.38 -8.10
C GLY A 286 -7.81 -12.49 -7.33
N GLY A 287 -7.45 -13.59 -8.00
CA GLY A 287 -6.62 -14.65 -7.40
C GLY A 287 -5.21 -14.17 -7.04
N ALA A 288 -4.59 -13.36 -7.90
CA ALA A 288 -3.26 -12.80 -7.65
C ALA A 288 -3.23 -11.75 -6.54
N THR A 289 -4.18 -10.82 -6.55
CA THR A 289 -4.29 -9.77 -5.54
C THR A 289 -4.65 -10.33 -4.16
N MET A 290 -5.30 -11.50 -4.08
CA MET A 290 -5.63 -12.14 -2.81
C MET A 290 -4.36 -12.47 -2.02
N VAL A 291 -3.34 -13.02 -2.70
CA VAL A 291 -2.04 -13.29 -2.07
C VAL A 291 -1.37 -11.99 -1.65
N MET A 292 -1.37 -10.98 -2.52
CA MET A 292 -0.73 -9.71 -2.25
C MET A 292 -1.34 -9.03 -1.02
N PHE A 293 -2.66 -8.89 -0.96
CA PHE A 293 -3.35 -8.26 0.18
C PHE A 293 -3.28 -9.11 1.44
N GLY A 294 -3.37 -10.44 1.35
CA GLY A 294 -3.14 -11.33 2.48
C GLY A 294 -1.73 -11.18 3.08
N CYS A 295 -0.70 -11.06 2.24
CA CYS A 295 0.66 -10.76 2.69
C CYS A 295 0.79 -9.37 3.32
N VAL A 296 0.05 -8.35 2.84
CA VAL A 296 0.01 -7.02 3.48
C VAL A 296 -0.58 -7.11 4.88
N VAL A 297 -1.67 -7.86 5.07
CA VAL A 297 -2.25 -8.11 6.41
C VAL A 297 -1.22 -8.78 7.32
N ALA A 298 -0.57 -9.83 6.83
CA ALA A 298 0.47 -10.53 7.59
C ALA A 298 1.66 -9.63 7.95
N ALA A 299 2.06 -8.73 7.04
CA ALA A 299 3.11 -7.74 7.31
C ALA A 299 2.69 -6.74 8.40
N GLY A 300 1.46 -6.24 8.36
CA GLY A 300 0.90 -5.39 9.41
C GLY A 300 0.89 -6.08 10.78
N ILE A 301 0.42 -7.33 10.84
CA ILE A 301 0.46 -8.15 12.07
C ILE A 301 1.89 -8.36 12.56
N ARG A 302 2.83 -8.67 11.65
CA ARG A 302 4.24 -8.84 11.99
C ARG A 302 4.86 -7.56 12.56
N ILE A 303 4.44 -6.37 12.11
CA ILE A 303 4.88 -5.08 12.66
C ILE A 303 4.31 -4.88 14.07
N ILE A 304 3.03 -5.19 14.29
CA ILE A 304 2.39 -5.12 15.61
C ILE A 304 3.13 -6.02 16.62
N THR A 305 3.49 -7.24 16.21
CA THR A 305 4.08 -8.27 17.09
C THR A 305 5.60 -8.25 17.16
N GLN A 306 6.27 -7.18 16.71
CA GLN A 306 7.73 -7.04 16.84
C GLN A 306 8.19 -7.02 18.31
N THR A 307 7.33 -6.54 19.21
CA THR A 307 7.53 -6.55 20.65
C THR A 307 6.38 -7.28 21.33
N PRO A 308 6.59 -7.94 22.49
CA PRO A 308 5.51 -8.53 23.26
C PRO A 308 4.41 -7.50 23.54
N LEU A 309 3.17 -7.84 23.21
CA LEU A 309 2.04 -6.92 23.36
C LEU A 309 1.65 -6.81 24.83
N SER A 310 1.64 -5.60 25.35
CA SER A 310 1.09 -5.30 26.67
C SER A 310 -0.45 -5.33 26.65
N ARG A 311 -1.08 -5.31 27.83
CA ARG A 311 -2.54 -5.18 27.91
C ARG A 311 -3.03 -3.89 27.23
N ARG A 312 -2.27 -2.81 27.37
CA ARG A 312 -2.52 -1.54 26.70
C ARG A 312 -2.47 -1.70 25.18
N ASP A 313 -1.45 -2.38 24.65
CA ASP A 313 -1.29 -2.52 23.20
C ASP A 313 -2.41 -3.36 22.59
N VAL A 314 -2.81 -4.45 23.24
CA VAL A 314 -3.95 -5.27 22.81
C VAL A 314 -5.25 -4.46 22.77
N LEU A 315 -5.48 -3.58 23.76
CA LEU A 315 -6.66 -2.70 23.76
C LEU A 315 -6.63 -1.70 22.60
N ILE A 316 -5.48 -1.07 22.33
CA ILE A 316 -5.33 -0.12 21.21
C ILE A 316 -5.58 -0.82 19.89
N VAL A 317 -4.96 -1.98 19.66
CA VAL A 317 -5.13 -2.77 18.44
C VAL A 317 -6.58 -3.21 18.30
N GLY A 318 -7.18 -3.79 19.34
CA GLY A 318 -8.55 -4.29 19.30
C GLY A 318 -9.57 -3.20 18.95
N LEU A 319 -9.47 -2.03 19.58
CA LEU A 319 -10.36 -0.90 19.32
C LEU A 319 -10.10 -0.26 17.94
N ALA A 320 -8.85 -0.19 17.49
CA ALA A 320 -8.52 0.28 16.16
C ALA A 320 -9.12 -0.63 15.07
N PHE A 321 -9.01 -1.95 15.23
CA PHE A 321 -9.61 -2.90 14.31
C PHE A 321 -11.14 -2.88 14.35
N GLY A 322 -11.72 -2.83 15.56
CA GLY A 322 -13.17 -2.75 15.74
C GLY A 322 -13.77 -1.49 15.12
N ALA A 323 -13.16 -0.33 15.33
CA ALA A 323 -13.60 0.91 14.70
C ALA A 323 -13.35 0.92 13.19
N GLY A 324 -12.18 0.46 12.75
CA GLY A 324 -11.81 0.35 11.34
C GLY A 324 -12.80 -0.48 10.53
N LEU A 325 -12.86 -1.78 10.85
CA LEU A 325 -13.70 -2.74 10.15
C LEU A 325 -15.19 -2.53 10.42
N GLY A 326 -15.55 -2.09 11.62
CA GLY A 326 -16.94 -1.85 11.99
C GLY A 326 -17.56 -0.70 11.20
N VAL A 327 -16.86 0.43 11.08
CA VAL A 327 -17.34 1.58 10.31
C VAL A 327 -17.40 1.27 8.82
N GLU A 328 -16.43 0.54 8.27
CA GLU A 328 -16.46 0.13 6.86
C GLU A 328 -17.60 -0.86 6.57
N SER A 329 -17.88 -1.78 7.51
CA SER A 329 -18.95 -2.78 7.36
C SER A 329 -20.34 -2.17 7.54
N VAL A 330 -20.47 -1.15 8.40
CA VAL A 330 -21.73 -0.46 8.68
C VAL A 330 -21.57 1.06 8.48
N PRO A 331 -21.49 1.55 7.23
CA PRO A 331 -21.33 2.98 6.96
C PRO A 331 -22.47 3.84 7.52
N ALA A 332 -23.66 3.25 7.69
CA ALA A 332 -24.82 3.88 8.30
C ALA A 332 -24.57 4.39 9.74
N PHE A 333 -23.55 3.87 10.43
CA PHE A 333 -23.10 4.39 11.72
C PHE A 333 -22.77 5.90 11.68
N LEU A 334 -22.28 6.39 10.54
CA LEU A 334 -21.89 7.79 10.34
C LEU A 334 -23.04 8.67 9.82
N SER A 335 -24.25 8.14 9.64
CA SER A 335 -25.37 8.84 8.97
C SER A 335 -25.84 10.12 9.68
N HIS A 336 -25.76 10.16 11.01
CA HIS A 336 -26.13 11.33 11.81
C HIS A 336 -24.94 12.24 12.16
N PHE A 337 -23.72 11.85 11.76
CA PHE A 337 -22.55 12.68 11.99
C PHE A 337 -22.46 13.81 10.95
N PRO A 338 -21.78 14.92 11.28
CA PRO A 338 -21.47 15.94 10.29
C PRO A 338 -20.75 15.32 9.07
N PRO A 339 -21.00 15.80 7.84
CA PRO A 339 -20.41 15.23 6.63
C PRO A 339 -18.88 15.07 6.71
N MET A 340 -18.20 16.03 7.34
CA MET A 340 -16.75 15.99 7.58
C MET A 340 -16.28 14.78 8.40
N VAL A 341 -17.07 14.32 9.37
CA VAL A 341 -16.76 13.12 10.17
C VAL A 341 -17.08 11.86 9.36
N GLY A 342 -18.17 11.88 8.59
CA GLY A 342 -18.50 10.84 7.63
C GLY A 342 -17.36 10.56 6.66
N ASP A 343 -16.85 11.61 6.03
CA ASP A 343 -15.78 11.54 5.03
C ASP A 343 -14.45 11.08 5.64
N LEU A 344 -14.17 11.47 6.90
CA LEU A 344 -12.94 11.13 7.60
C LEU A 344 -12.91 9.67 8.07
N PHE A 345 -14.02 9.18 8.62
CA PHE A 345 -14.10 7.83 9.19
C PHE A 345 -14.58 6.78 8.17
N GLY A 346 -14.94 7.18 6.94
CA GLY A 346 -15.51 6.30 5.92
C GLY A 346 -14.58 5.22 5.35
N SER A 347 -13.31 5.16 5.75
CA SER A 347 -12.38 4.08 5.37
C SER A 347 -11.78 3.42 6.60
N ALA A 348 -11.65 2.09 6.59
CA ALA A 348 -11.11 1.34 7.73
C ALA A 348 -9.72 1.80 8.16
N ALA A 349 -8.85 2.11 7.19
CA ALA A 349 -7.50 2.60 7.46
C ALA A 349 -7.51 3.92 8.25
N THR A 350 -8.38 4.84 7.87
CA THR A 350 -8.44 6.18 8.47
C THR A 350 -9.14 6.14 9.82
N SER A 351 -10.29 5.48 9.93
CA SER A 351 -11.02 5.34 11.20
C SER A 351 -10.22 4.57 12.24
N GLY A 352 -9.68 3.41 11.87
CA GLY A 352 -8.84 2.62 12.77
C GLY A 352 -7.52 3.31 13.11
N GLY A 353 -6.90 3.99 12.15
CA GLY A 353 -5.67 4.76 12.37
C GLY A 353 -5.85 5.93 13.34
N LEU A 354 -6.92 6.72 13.18
CA LEU A 354 -7.23 7.82 14.08
C LEU A 354 -7.54 7.32 15.49
N VAL A 355 -8.30 6.23 15.62
CA VAL A 355 -8.57 5.60 16.92
C VAL A 355 -7.27 5.09 17.56
N ALA A 356 -6.40 4.43 16.79
CA ALA A 356 -5.12 3.96 17.29
C ALA A 356 -4.22 5.12 17.78
N ILE A 357 -4.15 6.22 17.01
CA ILE A 357 -3.39 7.41 17.38
C ILE A 357 -3.96 8.04 18.66
N ALA A 358 -5.28 8.25 18.71
CA ALA A 358 -5.95 8.85 19.87
C ALA A 358 -5.73 8.02 21.14
N LEU A 359 -5.95 6.71 21.07
CA LEU A 359 -5.76 5.82 22.22
C LEU A 359 -4.30 5.72 22.64
N ASN A 360 -3.35 5.73 21.70
CA ASN A 360 -1.94 5.71 22.03
C ASN A 360 -1.49 7.01 22.74
N LEU A 361 -2.13 8.15 22.47
CA LEU A 361 -1.85 9.41 23.15
C LEU A 361 -2.55 9.51 24.52
N ILE A 362 -3.77 8.97 24.64
CA ILE A 362 -4.58 9.07 25.87
C ILE A 362 -4.17 8.03 26.91
N LEU A 363 -3.90 6.78 26.47
CA LEU A 363 -3.63 5.69 27.40
C LEU A 363 -2.21 5.81 27.98
N PRO A 364 -2.06 5.81 29.31
CA PRO A 364 -0.76 5.95 29.97
C PRO A 364 0.17 4.81 29.55
N GLN A 365 1.43 5.13 29.26
CA GLN A 365 2.42 4.12 28.92
C GLN A 365 2.66 3.21 30.12
N GLU A 366 2.46 1.92 29.94
CA GLU A 366 2.87 0.93 30.94
C GLU A 366 4.40 0.99 31.01
N GLN A 367 4.95 1.48 32.12
CA GLN A 367 6.39 1.46 32.32
C GLN A 367 6.82 -0.01 32.24
N ALA A 368 7.61 -0.35 31.22
CA ALA A 368 8.25 -1.65 31.15
C ALA A 368 8.93 -1.89 32.49
N ALA A 369 8.42 -2.84 33.27
CA ALA A 369 8.91 -3.13 34.61
C ALA A 369 10.43 -3.28 34.54
N THR A 370 11.11 -2.28 35.09
CA THR A 370 12.55 -2.15 35.11
C THR A 370 13.14 -3.37 35.79
N LYS A 371 13.57 -4.36 35.01
CA LYS A 371 14.80 -5.15 35.22
C LYS A 371 15.11 -5.50 36.70
N SER A 372 14.13 -5.94 37.51
CA SER A 372 14.33 -6.21 38.94
C SER A 372 14.55 -7.68 39.29
N LEU A 373 14.66 -8.57 38.28
CA LEU A 373 14.96 -9.99 38.49
C LEU A 373 16.44 -10.35 38.30
N ARG A 374 17.35 -9.35 38.22
CA ARG A 374 18.79 -9.59 38.04
C ARG A 374 19.67 -9.16 39.21
N SER A 375 19.10 -8.85 40.37
CA SER A 375 19.89 -8.49 41.56
C SER A 375 19.53 -9.26 42.83
N GLN A 376 18.68 -10.30 42.74
CA GLN A 376 18.35 -11.15 43.90
C GLN A 376 18.96 -12.56 43.82
N ASP A 377 19.28 -13.08 42.63
CA ASP A 377 19.97 -14.39 42.54
C ASP A 377 21.49 -14.29 42.79
N ASP A 378 22.16 -13.20 42.39
CA ASP A 378 23.62 -13.03 42.62
C ASP A 378 24.01 -12.76 44.08
N ARG A 379 23.05 -12.71 45.02
CA ARG A 379 23.30 -12.59 46.47
C ARG A 379 22.95 -13.84 47.27
N ALA A 380 22.41 -14.88 46.63
CA ALA A 380 22.01 -16.12 47.30
C ALA A 380 23.03 -17.26 47.16
N GLU A 381 24.05 -17.14 46.31
CA GLU A 381 25.09 -18.17 46.12
C GLU A 381 26.47 -17.81 46.71
N SER A 382 26.55 -16.80 47.59
CA SER A 382 27.80 -16.40 48.25
C SER A 382 27.69 -16.31 49.78
N VAL A 383 27.12 -17.33 50.42
CA VAL A 383 27.24 -17.57 51.88
C VAL A 383 27.50 -19.04 52.15
#